data_AF-A0A971ABK0-F1
#
_entry.id   AF-A0A971ABK0-F1
#
_cell.length_a   1.000
_cell.length_b   1.000
_cell.length_c   1.000
_cell.angle_alpha   90.00
_cell.angle_beta   90.00
_cell.angle_gamma   90.00
#
_symmetry.space_group_name_H-M   'P 1'
#
loop_
_entity.id
_entity.type
_entity.pdbx_description
1 polymer ?
#
loop_
_entity_poly.entity_id
_entity_poly.type
_entity_poly.pdbx_seq_one_letter_code
_entity_poly.pdbx_strand_id
1 'polypeptide(L)'
;MSPRTASPLTWLEERLETAIGSCCSNPERRIGHGNLRQEVSKWRREGEAPTNIAIVYETPGGSTTQLNITYDPETQIFSYLSQDLEGKIECQDPAEVLEMIEEHVNAIPEKRQRQLQQQIDLWVEQGMTRSELFMQLNKLLQAEFLGGRITTSELQKGIQYAIQRYADSWTED
;
A
#
# COMPACT_ATOMS: atom_id res chain seq x y z
N MET A 1 0.34 27.43 33.53
CA MET A 1 0.01 27.14 32.11
C MET A 1 0.22 25.66 31.92
N SER A 2 -0.85 24.85 31.93
CA SER A 2 -0.75 23.44 31.58
C SER A 2 -0.45 23.32 30.08
N PRO A 3 0.45 22.43 29.65
CA PRO A 3 0.60 22.15 28.23
C PRO A 3 -0.75 21.64 27.73
N ARG A 4 -1.32 22.28 26.71
CA ARG A 4 -2.49 21.75 26.02
C ARG A 4 -2.07 20.38 25.50
N THR A 5 -2.66 19.31 26.04
CA THR A 5 -2.59 17.98 25.44
C THR A 5 -3.00 18.13 23.97
N ALA A 6 -2.12 17.71 23.04
CA ALA A 6 -2.42 17.74 21.62
C ALA A 6 -3.73 16.98 21.35
N SER A 7 -4.53 17.45 20.38
CA SER A 7 -5.74 16.72 19.98
C SER A 7 -5.37 15.31 19.48
N PRO A 8 -6.24 14.29 19.62
CA PRO A 8 -5.95 12.95 19.11
C PRO A 8 -5.53 12.95 17.63
N LEU A 9 -6.17 13.78 16.81
CA LEU A 9 -5.82 13.98 15.41
C LEU A 9 -4.39 14.53 15.24
N THR A 10 -4.05 15.61 15.95
CA THR A 10 -2.70 16.21 15.88
C THR A 10 -1.63 15.22 16.33
N TRP A 11 -1.90 14.46 17.39
CA TRP A 11 -1.01 13.41 17.88
C TRP A 11 -0.73 12.34 16.81
N LEU A 12 -1.77 11.95 16.06
CA LEU A 12 -1.68 10.96 14.98
C LEU A 12 -0.91 11.52 13.79
N GLU A 13 -1.21 12.74 13.35
CA GLU A 13 -0.55 13.39 12.21
C GLU A 13 0.97 13.50 12.42
N GLU A 14 1.42 13.94 13.59
CA GLU A 14 2.85 14.07 13.94
C GLU A 14 3.61 12.74 13.90
N ARG A 15 2.97 11.66 14.39
CA ARG A 15 3.60 10.33 14.44
C ARG A 15 3.55 9.61 13.11
N LEU A 16 2.46 9.79 12.37
CA LEU A 16 2.29 9.17 11.07
C LEU A 16 3.37 9.63 10.09
N GLU A 17 3.72 10.92 10.08
CA GLU A 17 4.82 11.46 9.26
C GLU A 17 6.15 10.74 9.55
N THR A 18 6.43 10.48 10.83
CA THR A 18 7.63 9.75 11.25
C THR A 18 7.57 8.28 10.83
N ALA A 19 6.42 7.62 11.03
CA ALA A 19 6.23 6.20 10.75
C ALA A 19 6.43 5.88 9.25
N ILE A 20 5.80 6.65 8.37
CA ILE A 20 5.87 6.40 6.92
C ILE A 20 7.11 7.02 6.26
N GLY A 21 7.74 8.01 6.89
CA GLY A 21 8.89 8.72 6.33
C GLY A 21 10.06 7.79 5.99
N SER A 22 10.26 6.73 6.77
CA SER A 22 11.33 5.74 6.53
C SER A 22 11.13 4.95 5.22
N CYS A 23 9.87 4.70 4.81
CA CYS A 23 9.48 4.04 3.57
C CYS A 23 9.73 4.93 2.34
N CYS A 24 9.73 6.26 2.55
CA CYS A 24 9.88 7.25 1.49
C CYS A 24 11.33 7.75 1.28
N SER A 25 12.27 7.25 2.08
CA SER A 25 13.63 7.80 2.20
C SER A 25 14.55 7.57 1.00
N ASN A 26 14.48 6.40 0.33
CA ASN A 26 15.34 6.06 -0.80
C ASN A 26 14.54 5.47 -1.99
N PRO A 27 15.08 5.52 -3.23
CA PRO A 27 14.34 5.12 -4.42
C PRO A 27 13.80 3.68 -4.41
N GLU A 28 14.61 2.70 -3.99
CA GLU A 28 14.19 1.30 -3.92
C GLU A 28 13.09 1.07 -2.87
N ARG A 29 13.18 1.72 -1.70
CA ARG A 29 12.12 1.66 -0.68
C ARG A 29 10.84 2.35 -1.13
N ARG A 30 10.97 3.49 -1.83
CA ARG A 30 9.83 4.19 -2.41
C ARG A 30 9.09 3.30 -3.39
N ILE A 31 9.79 2.64 -4.31
CA ILE A 31 9.17 1.70 -5.27
C ILE A 31 8.60 0.49 -4.53
N GLY A 32 9.35 -0.11 -3.60
CA GLY A 32 8.93 -1.28 -2.83
C GLY A 32 7.71 -1.04 -1.92
N HIS A 33 7.42 0.22 -1.58
CA HIS A 33 6.19 0.63 -0.89
C HIS A 33 5.18 1.30 -1.83
N GLY A 34 5.30 1.12 -3.15
CA GLY A 34 4.31 1.61 -4.09
C GLY A 34 4.22 3.13 -4.19
N ASN A 35 5.33 3.84 -3.97
CA ASN A 35 5.36 5.30 -3.87
C ASN A 35 4.34 5.82 -2.85
N LEU A 36 4.37 5.21 -1.66
CA LEU A 36 3.53 5.53 -0.51
C LEU A 36 3.46 7.03 -0.25
N ARG A 37 2.24 7.53 -0.05
CA ARG A 37 1.95 8.92 0.27
C ARG A 37 0.79 9.03 1.26
N GLN A 38 0.77 10.13 1.99
CA GLN A 38 -0.32 10.51 2.88
C GLN A 38 -0.98 11.78 2.34
N GLU A 39 -2.31 11.82 2.39
CA GLU A 39 -3.09 13.02 2.12
C GLU A 39 -4.09 13.27 3.25
N VAL A 40 -4.13 14.50 3.76
CA VAL A 40 -5.09 14.91 4.79
C VAL A 40 -6.06 15.91 4.18
N SER A 41 -7.35 15.64 4.29
CA SER A 41 -8.42 16.47 3.74
C SER A 41 -9.48 16.78 4.79
N LYS A 42 -9.91 18.05 4.87
CA LYS A 42 -10.96 18.50 5.81
C LYS A 42 -12.23 18.80 5.04
N TRP A 43 -13.33 18.15 5.40
CA TRP A 43 -14.59 18.27 4.67
C TRP A 43 -15.40 19.45 5.19
N ARG A 44 -15.45 20.58 4.45
CA ARG A 44 -16.22 21.76 4.89
C ARG A 44 -17.72 21.43 4.99
N ARG A 45 -18.22 21.27 6.21
CA ARG A 45 -19.60 21.55 6.62
C ARG A 45 -19.57 22.68 7.65
N GLU A 46 -20.69 23.37 7.84
CA GLU A 46 -20.84 24.34 8.92
C GLU A 46 -20.56 23.63 10.27
N GLY A 47 -19.50 24.02 10.99
CA GLY A 47 -19.02 23.33 12.20
C GLY A 47 -17.54 22.92 12.14
N GLU A 48 -17.07 22.13 13.11
CA GLU A 48 -15.78 21.45 12.99
C GLU A 48 -15.91 20.27 12.01
N ALA A 49 -15.15 20.36 10.92
CA ALA A 49 -15.22 19.42 9.80
C ALA A 49 -14.59 18.06 10.14
N PRO A 50 -15.24 16.93 9.78
CA PRO A 50 -14.56 15.64 9.74
C PRO A 50 -13.29 15.72 8.89
N THR A 51 -12.23 15.07 9.39
CA THR A 51 -10.93 15.00 8.72
C THR A 51 -10.73 13.61 8.15
N ASN A 52 -10.43 13.49 6.87
CA ASN A 52 -10.03 12.23 6.24
C ASN A 52 -8.52 12.20 6.03
N ILE A 53 -7.88 11.16 6.55
CA ILE A 53 -6.48 10.80 6.34
C ILE A 53 -6.46 9.63 5.35
N ALA A 54 -5.89 9.84 4.18
CA ALA A 54 -5.72 8.82 3.16
C ALA A 54 -4.25 8.38 3.11
N ILE A 55 -4.02 7.07 3.18
CA ILE A 55 -2.73 6.43 2.89
C ILE A 55 -2.84 5.78 1.52
N VAL A 56 -2.03 6.23 0.56
CA VAL A 56 -2.16 5.82 -0.84
C VAL A 56 -0.85 5.23 -1.34
N TYR A 57 -0.94 4.12 -2.05
CA TYR A 57 0.21 3.49 -2.72
C TYR A 57 -0.25 2.76 -3.98
N GLU A 58 0.72 2.40 -4.81
CA GLU A 58 0.52 1.69 -6.07
C GLU A 58 1.08 0.28 -5.98
N THR A 59 0.55 -0.60 -6.81
CA THR A 59 1.07 -1.96 -7.00
C THR A 59 1.59 -2.16 -8.42
N PRO A 60 2.40 -3.21 -8.69
CA PRO A 60 2.97 -3.44 -10.01
C PRO A 60 1.90 -3.38 -11.11
N GLY A 61 2.15 -2.58 -12.16
CA GLY A 61 1.18 -2.35 -13.23
C GLY A 61 0.27 -1.13 -13.02
N GLY A 62 0.39 -0.43 -11.89
CA GLY A 62 -0.21 0.89 -11.68
C GLY A 62 -1.60 0.90 -11.02
N SER A 63 -2.03 -0.21 -10.42
CA SER A 63 -3.26 -0.20 -9.61
C SER A 63 -3.04 0.60 -8.33
N THR A 64 -3.98 1.49 -8.00
CA THR A 64 -3.93 2.31 -6.79
C THR A 64 -4.66 1.62 -5.64
N THR A 65 -4.01 1.51 -4.49
CA THR A 65 -4.62 1.07 -3.23
C THR A 65 -4.66 2.24 -2.25
N GLN A 66 -5.77 2.35 -1.51
CA GLN A 66 -5.98 3.44 -0.56
C GLN A 66 -6.61 2.93 0.73
N LEU A 67 -6.03 3.32 1.87
CA LEU A 67 -6.61 3.19 3.20
C LEU A 67 -7.13 4.56 3.63
N ASN A 68 -8.40 4.64 4.01
CA ASN A 68 -9.04 5.87 4.47
C ASN A 68 -9.38 5.78 5.96
N ILE A 69 -8.98 6.80 6.71
CA ILE A 69 -9.32 6.98 8.12
C ILE A 69 -10.07 8.31 8.25
N THR A 70 -11.29 8.26 8.75
CA THR A 70 -12.08 9.47 9.06
C THR A 70 -12.02 9.75 10.55
N TYR A 71 -11.71 11.00 10.93
CA TYR A 71 -11.77 11.50 12.28
C TYR A 71 -12.92 12.50 12.43
N ASP A 72 -13.81 12.25 13.37
CA ASP A 72 -14.87 13.17 13.77
C ASP A 72 -14.41 13.97 15.00
N PRO A 73 -14.25 15.31 14.87
CA PRO A 73 -13.79 16.14 15.98
C PRO A 73 -14.82 16.31 17.10
N GLU A 74 -16.12 16.18 16.82
CA GLU A 74 -17.18 16.33 17.84
C GLU A 74 -17.20 15.13 18.79
N THR A 75 -17.08 13.93 18.23
CA THR A 75 -17.10 12.67 18.99
C THR A 75 -15.71 12.18 19.38
N GLN A 76 -14.65 12.74 18.79
CA GLN A 76 -13.26 12.30 18.91
C GLN A 76 -13.06 10.83 18.50
N ILE A 77 -13.84 10.37 17.53
CA ILE A 77 -13.80 8.99 17.04
C ILE A 77 -13.10 8.94 15.69
N PHE A 78 -12.15 8.01 15.57
CA PHE A 78 -11.60 7.55 14.31
C PHE A 78 -12.46 6.42 13.75
N SER A 79 -12.57 6.35 12.43
CA SER A 79 -13.21 5.25 11.75
C SER A 79 -12.56 4.87 10.44
N TYR A 80 -12.51 3.57 10.17
CA TYR A 80 -11.88 2.98 8.99
C TYR A 80 -12.53 1.62 8.68
N LEU A 81 -12.26 1.08 7.48
CA LEU A 81 -12.73 -0.25 7.10
C LEU A 81 -11.83 -1.34 7.72
N SER A 82 -12.44 -2.44 8.16
CA SER A 82 -11.73 -3.63 8.60
C SER A 82 -10.89 -4.25 7.47
N GLN A 83 -9.91 -5.10 7.82
CA GLN A 83 -9.00 -5.70 6.84
C GLN A 83 -9.69 -6.60 5.81
N ASP A 84 -10.79 -7.24 6.19
CA ASP A 84 -11.67 -8.05 5.32
C ASP A 84 -12.65 -7.20 4.49
N LEU A 85 -12.68 -5.88 4.72
CA LEU A 85 -13.61 -4.92 4.11
C LEU A 85 -15.08 -5.19 4.44
N GLU A 86 -15.39 -6.03 5.43
CA GLU A 86 -16.76 -6.41 5.79
C GLU A 86 -17.38 -5.49 6.85
N GLY A 87 -16.56 -4.71 7.56
CA GLY A 87 -17.00 -3.90 8.70
C GLY A 87 -16.35 -2.53 8.78
N LYS A 88 -17.01 -1.65 9.55
CA LYS A 88 -16.46 -0.37 9.99
C LYS A 88 -15.91 -0.56 11.40
N ILE A 89 -14.67 -0.17 11.62
CA ILE A 89 -14.06 -0.08 12.94
C ILE A 89 -14.16 1.35 13.41
N GLU A 90 -14.50 1.55 14.68
CA GLU A 90 -14.52 2.84 15.37
C GLU A 90 -13.64 2.74 16.61
N CYS A 91 -12.72 3.69 16.79
CA CYS A 91 -11.89 3.75 17.99
C CYS A 91 -11.61 5.21 18.39
N GLN A 92 -11.28 5.42 19.66
CA GLN A 92 -10.93 6.74 20.20
C GLN A 92 -9.42 6.88 20.44
N ASP A 93 -8.68 5.78 20.49
CA ASP A 93 -7.25 5.79 20.72
C ASP A 93 -6.49 6.00 19.40
N PRO A 94 -5.81 7.14 19.20
CA PRO A 94 -5.01 7.37 18.00
C PRO A 94 -3.81 6.41 17.90
N ALA A 95 -3.37 5.78 19.00
CA ALA A 95 -2.30 4.78 18.96
C ALA A 95 -2.74 3.50 18.24
N GLU A 96 -3.97 3.04 18.44
CA GLU A 96 -4.53 1.88 17.74
C GLU A 96 -4.65 2.15 16.22
N VAL A 97 -5.02 3.39 15.85
CA VAL A 97 -5.07 3.80 14.44
C VAL A 97 -3.67 3.79 13.82
N LEU A 98 -2.67 4.29 14.54
CA LEU A 98 -1.29 4.31 14.08
C LEU A 98 -0.76 2.88 13.88
N GLU A 99 -0.99 1.99 14.85
CA GLU A 99 -0.60 0.58 14.77
C GLU A 99 -1.21 -0.09 13.54
N MET A 100 -2.51 0.11 13.30
CA MET A 100 -3.19 -0.40 12.10
C MET A 100 -2.58 0.13 10.80
N ILE A 101 -2.22 1.41 10.75
CA ILE A 101 -1.56 1.99 9.57
C ILE A 101 -0.16 1.40 9.38
N GLU A 102 0.62 1.26 10.46
CA GLU A 102 1.96 0.67 10.42
C GLU A 102 1.93 -0.79 9.95
N GLU A 103 0.99 -1.60 10.45
CA GLU A 103 0.75 -2.95 9.96
C GLU A 103 0.43 -2.96 8.46
N HIS A 104 -0.45 -2.07 8.01
CA HIS A 104 -0.82 -1.99 6.60
C HIS A 104 0.39 -1.64 5.72
N VAL A 105 1.19 -0.65 6.15
CA VAL A 105 2.37 -0.16 5.44
C VAL A 105 3.46 -1.23 5.39
N ASN A 106 3.73 -1.90 6.51
CA ASN A 106 4.73 -2.97 6.59
C ASN A 106 4.36 -4.17 5.71
N ALA A 107 3.08 -4.41 5.47
CA ALA A 107 2.60 -5.47 4.58
C ALA A 107 2.69 -5.13 3.07
N ILE A 108 2.92 -3.86 2.68
CA ILE A 108 2.90 -3.44 1.27
C ILE A 108 3.88 -4.24 0.40
N PRO A 109 5.17 -4.42 0.77
CA PRO A 109 6.12 -5.14 -0.08
C PRO A 109 5.67 -6.58 -0.39
N GLU A 110 5.08 -7.26 0.59
CA GLU A 110 4.59 -8.62 0.43
C GLU A 110 3.32 -8.67 -0.44
N LYS A 111 2.37 -7.74 -0.22
CA LYS A 111 1.17 -7.61 -1.06
C LYS A 111 1.54 -7.38 -2.53
N ARG A 112 2.52 -6.50 -2.78
CA ARG A 112 3.03 -6.23 -4.13
C ARG A 112 3.66 -7.46 -4.78
N GLN A 113 4.47 -8.21 -4.03
CA GLN A 113 5.04 -9.46 -4.51
C GLN A 113 3.97 -10.50 -4.87
N ARG A 114 2.94 -10.64 -4.04
CA ARG A 114 1.80 -11.54 -4.30
C ARG A 114 1.05 -11.15 -5.57
N GLN A 115 0.79 -9.86 -5.77
CA GLN A 115 0.14 -9.39 -6.99
C GLN A 115 0.99 -9.62 -8.25
N LEU A 116 2.31 -9.44 -8.15
CA LEU A 116 3.21 -9.76 -9.27
C LEU A 116 3.16 -11.26 -9.63
N GLN A 117 3.10 -12.14 -8.63
CA GLN A 117 2.96 -13.60 -8.86
C GLN A 117 1.62 -13.93 -9.52
N GLN A 118 0.52 -13.38 -9.02
CA GLN A 118 -0.80 -13.54 -9.65
C GLN A 118 -0.82 -13.07 -11.10
N GLN A 119 -0.15 -11.95 -11.39
CA GLN A 119 -0.04 -11.44 -12.76
C GLN A 119 0.79 -12.37 -13.66
N ILE A 120 1.87 -12.97 -13.13
CA ILE A 120 2.66 -13.99 -13.83
C ILE A 120 1.82 -15.23 -14.11
N ASP A 121 1.05 -15.72 -13.13
CA ASP A 121 0.18 -16.88 -13.29
C ASP A 121 -0.82 -16.65 -14.43
N LEU A 122 -1.48 -15.48 -14.45
CA LEU A 122 -2.39 -15.10 -15.53
C LEU A 122 -1.71 -15.08 -16.90
N TRP A 123 -0.47 -14.58 -17.00
CA TRP A 123 0.26 -14.57 -18.27
C TRP A 123 0.63 -15.98 -18.75
N VAL A 124 1.02 -16.87 -17.83
CA VAL A 124 1.32 -18.27 -18.13
C VAL A 124 0.05 -19.01 -18.57
N GLU A 125 -1.07 -18.82 -17.86
CA GLU A 125 -2.38 -19.39 -18.21
C GLU A 125 -2.90 -18.90 -19.57
N GLN A 126 -2.54 -17.68 -19.97
CA GLN A 126 -2.81 -17.13 -21.30
C GLN A 126 -1.90 -17.69 -22.39
N GLY A 127 -0.97 -18.59 -22.06
CA GLY A 127 -0.06 -19.22 -23.01
C GLY A 127 1.07 -18.30 -23.48
N MET A 128 1.41 -17.24 -22.73
CA MET A 128 2.59 -16.44 -23.05
C MET A 128 3.83 -17.32 -23.04
N THR A 129 4.76 -17.03 -23.93
CA THR A 129 6.08 -17.66 -23.95
C THR A 129 7.00 -17.04 -22.90
N ARG A 130 8.10 -17.73 -22.58
CA ARG A 130 9.16 -17.20 -21.69
C ARG A 130 9.64 -15.82 -22.15
N SER A 131 9.89 -15.64 -23.45
CA SER A 131 10.37 -14.37 -24.02
C SER A 131 9.36 -13.23 -23.85
N GLU A 132 8.07 -13.51 -24.04
CA GLU A 132 7.00 -12.53 -23.85
C GLU A 132 6.86 -12.14 -22.38
N LEU A 133 6.94 -13.11 -21.46
CA LEU A 133 6.91 -12.84 -20.02
C LEU A 133 8.09 -11.95 -19.59
N PHE A 134 9.31 -12.23 -20.06
CA PHE A 134 10.47 -11.37 -19.81
C PHE A 134 10.26 -9.95 -20.36
N MET A 135 9.62 -9.82 -21.52
CA MET A 135 9.26 -8.51 -22.06
C MET A 135 8.27 -7.77 -21.16
N GLN A 136 7.26 -8.44 -20.61
CA GLN A 136 6.30 -7.83 -19.68
C GLN A 136 6.95 -7.42 -18.35
N LEU A 137 7.82 -8.25 -17.78
CA LEU A 137 8.58 -7.89 -16.57
C LEU A 137 9.48 -6.67 -16.81
N ASN A 138 10.12 -6.58 -17.98
CA ASN A 138 10.91 -5.40 -18.34
C ASN A 138 10.04 -4.14 -18.49
N LYS A 139 8.81 -4.26 -19.02
CA LYS A 139 7.86 -3.13 -19.06
C LYS A 139 7.50 -2.66 -17.66
N LEU A 140 7.28 -3.58 -16.71
CA LEU A 140 7.03 -3.21 -15.31
C LEU A 140 8.21 -2.49 -14.68
N LEU A 141 9.45 -2.88 -14.99
CA LEU A 141 10.65 -2.17 -14.51
C LEU A 141 10.71 -0.71 -15.02
N GLN A 142 10.16 -0.47 -16.21
CA GLN A 142 10.18 0.81 -16.91
C GLN A 142 8.87 1.60 -16.78
N ALA A 143 7.92 1.15 -15.93
CA ALA A 143 6.61 1.78 -15.81
C ALA A 143 6.71 3.29 -15.53
N GLU A 144 5.80 4.09 -16.11
CA GLU A 144 5.85 5.55 -15.98
C GLU A 144 5.59 6.00 -14.53
N PHE A 145 4.60 5.37 -13.87
CA PHE A 145 4.30 5.61 -12.45
C PHE A 145 5.31 4.91 -11.56
N LEU A 146 5.94 5.68 -10.65
CA LEU A 146 7.03 5.20 -9.81
C LEU A 146 6.63 4.01 -8.93
N GLY A 147 5.44 4.03 -8.32
CA GLY A 147 4.94 2.92 -7.52
C GLY A 147 4.36 1.78 -8.38
N GLY A 148 4.05 2.03 -9.65
CA GLY A 148 3.74 0.98 -10.63
C GLY A 148 4.96 0.16 -11.08
N ARG A 149 6.17 0.63 -10.78
CA ARG A 149 7.42 -0.10 -11.08
C ARG A 149 7.61 -1.27 -10.13
N ILE A 150 8.34 -2.27 -10.60
CA ILE A 150 8.93 -3.29 -9.74
C ILE A 150 10.35 -2.90 -9.35
N THR A 151 10.73 -3.25 -8.12
CA THR A 151 12.10 -3.18 -7.61
C THR A 151 12.98 -4.25 -8.26
N THR A 152 14.29 -4.11 -8.11
CA THR A 152 15.24 -5.14 -8.54
C THR A 152 14.98 -6.48 -7.82
N SER A 153 14.60 -6.43 -6.54
CA SER A 153 14.27 -7.62 -5.75
C SER A 153 12.98 -8.30 -6.23
N GLU A 154 11.93 -7.53 -6.50
CA GLU A 154 10.67 -8.03 -7.06
C GLU A 154 10.90 -8.67 -8.44
N LEU A 155 11.75 -8.08 -9.29
CA LEU A 155 12.13 -8.65 -10.58
C LEU A 155 12.81 -10.02 -10.42
N GLN A 156 13.82 -10.11 -9.55
CA GLN A 156 14.53 -11.37 -9.30
C GLN A 156 13.57 -12.47 -8.82
N LYS A 157 12.71 -12.16 -7.85
CA LYS A 157 11.70 -13.09 -7.33
C LYS A 157 10.66 -13.47 -8.39
N GLY A 158 10.22 -12.51 -9.20
CA GLY A 158 9.28 -12.73 -10.30
C GLY A 158 9.84 -13.67 -11.37
N ILE A 159 11.11 -13.50 -11.76
CA ILE A 159 11.78 -14.40 -12.72
C ILE A 159 11.89 -15.82 -12.14
N GLN A 160 12.33 -15.95 -10.89
CA GLN A 160 12.43 -17.26 -10.21
C GLN A 160 11.07 -17.96 -10.17
N TYR A 161 10.01 -17.23 -9.82
CA TYR A 161 8.65 -17.75 -9.79
C TYR A 161 8.17 -18.19 -11.19
N ALA A 162 8.40 -17.37 -12.23
CA ALA A 162 8.04 -17.71 -13.60
C ALA A 162 8.75 -18.97 -14.09
N ILE A 163 10.05 -19.12 -13.83
CA ILE A 163 10.82 -20.32 -14.20
C ILE A 163 10.23 -21.56 -13.54
N GLN A 164 9.87 -21.50 -12.25
CA GLN A 164 9.26 -22.61 -11.54
C GLN A 164 7.93 -23.01 -12.18
N ARG A 165 7.06 -22.05 -12.50
CA ARG A 165 5.77 -22.32 -13.15
C ARG A 165 5.91 -23.02 -14.50
N TYR A 166 6.91 -22.64 -15.30
CA TYR A 166 7.23 -23.35 -16.54
C TYR A 166 7.99 -24.66 -16.35
N ALA A 167 8.48 -25.00 -15.16
CA ALA A 167 9.02 -26.33 -14.90
C ALA A 167 7.89 -27.29 -14.53
N ASP A 168 6.97 -26.82 -13.69
CA ASP A 168 5.81 -27.59 -13.23
C ASP A 168 4.86 -27.94 -14.39
N SER A 169 4.70 -27.02 -15.37
CA SER A 169 3.87 -27.27 -16.55
C SER A 169 4.41 -28.36 -17.50
N TRP A 170 5.65 -28.83 -17.32
CA TRP A 170 6.26 -29.91 -18.13
C TRP A 170 6.26 -31.26 -17.41
N THR A 171 5.86 -31.29 -16.13
CA THR A 171 5.76 -32.52 -15.33
C THR A 171 4.35 -33.12 -15.27
N GLU A 172 3.37 -32.49 -15.94
CA GLU A 172 1.98 -32.98 -16.03
C GLU A 172 1.64 -33.70 -17.36
N ASP A 173 2.64 -33.95 -18.22
CA ASP A 173 2.57 -34.82 -19.41
C ASP A 173 3.24 -36.18 -19.17
#